data_AF-A0A1S3TBR4-F1
#
_entry.id   AF-A0A1S3TBR4-F1
#
_cell.length_a   1.000
_cell.length_b   1.000
_cell.length_c   1.000
_cell.angle_alpha   90.00
_cell.angle_beta   90.00
_cell.angle_gamma   90.00
#
_symmetry.space_group_name_H-M   'P 1'
#
loop_
_entity.id
_entity.type
_entity.pdbx_description
1 polymer ?
#
loop_
_entity_poly.entity_id
_entity_poly.type
_entity_poly.pdbx_seq_one_letter_code
_entity_poly.pdbx_strand_id
1 'polypeptide(L)'
;MAAWNSVPLHVSYEVMGWFAFASWSISFYPQVILNFRRKSVVGLNFDFVLLNFTKHSSYLIYNASLYISSTVQKQYRNKYGQKEMIPVAANDVAFSVHAVLLTAISLFQIAVYDRGSQKVSKIAYGILLVTWTSAAVCFFVALHNHNWLWLISIFSDIQVCMTVIKYIPQAVMNFMRKSTEGWSIVNILLDFSGSVANYAQMSMQSIDQHSWVNFYGNIGKLLLSLVSVFFDIIFMCQHYLLYPVKTRKLEASPEHDNAKSSDRPFENA
;
A
#
# COMPACT_ATOMS: atom_id res chain seq x y z
N MET A 1 10.04 -30.33 -11.32
CA MET A 1 9.53 -29.04 -10.81
C MET A 1 8.99 -29.31 -9.42
N ALA A 2 9.28 -28.45 -8.44
CA ALA A 2 8.65 -28.55 -7.14
C ALA A 2 7.14 -28.39 -7.30
N ALA A 3 6.37 -29.32 -6.75
CA ALA A 3 4.92 -29.39 -6.87
C ALA A 3 4.33 -29.39 -5.46
N TRP A 4 3.08 -28.94 -5.37
CA TRP A 4 2.31 -28.97 -4.12
C TRP A 4 2.16 -30.41 -3.61
N ASN A 5 2.41 -30.61 -2.32
CA ASN A 5 2.24 -31.90 -1.66
C ASN A 5 0.79 -32.07 -1.15
N SER A 6 0.13 -30.97 -0.79
CA SER A 6 -1.21 -30.93 -0.19
C SER A 6 -2.16 -30.06 -1.00
N VAL A 7 -3.23 -30.69 -1.52
CA VAL A 7 -4.31 -29.98 -2.23
C VAL A 7 -4.98 -28.92 -1.34
N PRO A 8 -5.34 -29.19 -0.08
CA PRO A 8 -5.88 -28.16 0.81
C PRO A 8 -4.97 -26.94 0.97
N LEU A 9 -3.66 -27.14 1.15
CA LEU A 9 -2.71 -26.02 1.32
C LEU A 9 -2.57 -25.20 0.04
N HIS A 10 -2.57 -25.85 -1.13
CA HIS A 10 -2.57 -25.16 -2.42
C HIS A 10 -3.83 -24.30 -2.60
N VAL A 11 -5.02 -24.84 -2.30
CA VAL A 11 -6.27 -24.08 -2.38
C VAL A 11 -6.28 -22.92 -1.39
N SER A 12 -5.84 -23.14 -0.15
CA SER A 12 -5.72 -22.05 0.84
C SER A 12 -4.73 -20.98 0.39
N TYR A 13 -3.61 -21.35 -0.21
CA TYR A 13 -2.64 -20.42 -0.78
C TYR A 13 -3.26 -19.51 -1.84
N GLU A 14 -3.98 -20.08 -2.81
CA GLU A 14 -4.65 -19.32 -3.87
C GLU A 14 -5.73 -18.41 -3.30
N VAL A 15 -6.58 -18.91 -2.40
CA VAL A 15 -7.66 -18.12 -1.78
C VAL A 15 -7.09 -16.92 -1.01
N MET A 16 -6.05 -17.13 -0.19
CA MET A 16 -5.42 -16.05 0.56
C MET A 16 -4.76 -15.02 -0.36
N GLY A 17 -4.12 -15.48 -1.44
CA GLY A 17 -3.49 -14.59 -2.40
C GLY A 17 -4.48 -13.73 -3.17
N TRP A 18 -5.57 -14.31 -3.67
CA TRP A 18 -6.60 -13.55 -4.38
C TRP A 18 -7.42 -12.65 -3.45
N PHE A 19 -7.62 -13.06 -2.21
CA PHE A 19 -8.21 -12.19 -1.19
C PHE A 19 -7.30 -10.98 -0.88
N ALA A 20 -5.98 -11.17 -0.77
CA ALA A 20 -5.03 -10.08 -0.61
C ALA A 20 -5.07 -9.12 -1.81
N PHE A 21 -5.05 -9.66 -3.03
CA PHE A 21 -5.21 -8.90 -4.26
C PHE A 21 -6.49 -8.04 -4.24
N ALA A 22 -7.64 -8.64 -3.91
CA ALA A 22 -8.92 -7.94 -3.90
C ALA A 22 -8.95 -6.82 -2.85
N SER A 23 -8.52 -7.13 -1.61
CA SER A 23 -8.49 -6.20 -0.49
C SER A 23 -7.66 -4.95 -0.83
N TRP A 24 -6.44 -5.16 -1.31
CA TRP A 24 -5.58 -4.05 -1.70
C TRP A 24 -6.10 -3.30 -2.93
N SER A 25 -6.61 -3.99 -3.96
CA SER A 25 -7.07 -3.36 -5.20
C SER A 25 -8.25 -2.42 -4.96
N ILE A 26 -9.22 -2.83 -4.14
CA ILE A 26 -10.40 -2.02 -3.80
C ILE A 26 -9.98 -0.66 -3.22
N SER A 27 -8.89 -0.62 -2.44
CA SER A 27 -8.42 0.60 -1.78
C SER A 27 -7.99 1.73 -2.74
N PHE A 28 -7.66 1.42 -4.00
CA PHE A 28 -7.22 2.40 -4.99
C PHE A 28 -8.38 3.19 -5.62
N TYR A 29 -9.54 2.55 -5.75
CA TYR A 29 -10.66 3.09 -6.52
C TYR A 29 -11.29 4.37 -5.93
N PRO A 30 -11.50 4.51 -4.61
CA PRO A 30 -12.15 5.69 -4.05
C PRO A 30 -11.48 7.00 -4.49
N GLN A 31 -10.15 7.05 -4.49
CA GLN A 31 -9.40 8.26 -4.87
C GLN A 31 -9.52 8.55 -6.36
N VAL A 32 -9.36 7.53 -7.21
CA VAL A 32 -9.48 7.67 -8.68
C VAL A 32 -10.86 8.15 -9.07
N ILE A 33 -11.91 7.59 -8.45
CA ILE A 33 -13.30 7.98 -8.69
C ILE A 33 -13.55 9.41 -8.19
N LEU A 34 -13.05 9.77 -7.00
CA LEU A 34 -13.22 11.10 -6.43
C LEU A 34 -12.61 12.18 -7.33
N ASN A 35 -11.37 11.97 -7.79
CA ASN A 35 -10.69 12.86 -8.73
C ASN A 35 -11.50 13.01 -10.02
N PHE A 36 -12.01 11.89 -10.57
CA PHE A 36 -12.82 11.90 -11.79
C PHE A 36 -14.13 12.66 -11.63
N ARG A 37 -14.81 12.53 -10.47
CA ARG A 37 -16.07 13.22 -10.18
C ARG A 37 -15.87 14.71 -9.94
N ARG A 38 -14.84 15.09 -9.19
CA ARG A 38 -14.55 16.49 -8.85
C ARG A 38 -13.88 17.26 -9.99
N LYS A 39 -13.26 16.56 -10.95
CA LYS A 39 -12.36 17.15 -11.98
C LYS A 39 -11.28 18.05 -11.35
N SER A 40 -10.90 17.74 -10.12
CA SER A 40 -9.92 18.45 -9.31
C SER A 40 -9.19 17.44 -8.44
N VAL A 41 -7.87 17.62 -8.35
CA VAL A 41 -6.97 16.86 -7.47
C VAL A 41 -6.55 17.69 -6.26
N VAL A 42 -7.21 18.82 -5.99
CA VAL A 42 -6.94 19.63 -4.80
C VAL A 42 -7.23 18.83 -3.53
N GLY A 43 -6.21 18.76 -2.66
CA GLY A 43 -6.17 17.96 -1.44
C GLY A 43 -5.42 16.62 -1.58
N LEU A 44 -5.12 16.17 -2.80
CA LEU A 44 -4.31 14.97 -3.04
C LEU A 44 -2.82 15.30 -2.86
N ASN A 45 -2.10 14.46 -2.12
CA ASN A 45 -0.65 14.62 -1.97
C ASN A 45 0.07 14.06 -3.22
N PHE A 46 0.66 14.94 -4.03
CA PHE A 46 1.32 14.53 -5.28
C PHE A 46 2.61 13.73 -5.04
N ASP A 47 3.34 14.03 -3.97
CA ASP A 47 4.53 13.27 -3.57
C ASP A 47 4.15 11.83 -3.27
N PHE A 48 3.05 11.64 -2.54
CA PHE A 48 2.53 10.32 -2.22
C PHE A 48 2.20 9.50 -3.48
N VAL A 49 1.51 10.09 -4.45
CA VAL A 49 1.16 9.38 -5.70
C VAL A 49 2.42 9.01 -6.48
N LEU A 50 3.37 9.94 -6.56
CA LEU A 50 4.62 9.75 -7.32
C LEU A 50 5.56 8.71 -6.69
N LEU A 51 5.70 8.72 -5.36
CA LEU A 51 6.45 7.70 -4.62
C LEU A 51 5.79 6.33 -4.71
N ASN A 52 4.45 6.25 -4.64
CA ASN A 52 3.73 4.98 -4.84
C ASN A 52 3.91 4.43 -6.25
N PHE A 53 3.92 5.29 -7.29
CA PHE A 53 4.19 4.82 -8.65
C PHE A 53 5.56 4.14 -8.75
N THR A 54 6.59 4.72 -8.12
CA THR A 54 7.93 4.11 -8.06
C THR A 54 7.96 2.81 -7.25
N LYS A 55 7.29 2.79 -6.09
CA LYS A 55 7.10 1.56 -5.29
C LYS A 55 6.48 0.45 -6.13
N HIS A 56 5.30 0.69 -6.71
CA HIS A 56 4.55 -0.33 -7.43
C HIS A 56 5.25 -0.78 -8.71
N SER A 57 5.93 0.14 -9.42
CA SER A 57 6.74 -0.20 -10.58
C SER A 57 7.90 -1.12 -10.20
N SER A 58 8.60 -0.83 -9.10
CA SER A 58 9.70 -1.68 -8.60
C SER A 58 9.18 -3.05 -8.17
N TYR A 59 8.02 -3.09 -7.50
CA TYR A 59 7.40 -4.36 -7.11
C TYR A 59 6.94 -5.18 -8.32
N LEU A 60 6.42 -4.53 -9.36
CA LEU A 60 6.06 -5.18 -10.62
C LEU A 60 7.30 -5.74 -11.33
N ILE A 61 8.40 -4.98 -11.41
CA ILE A 61 9.66 -5.47 -12.00
C ILE A 61 10.12 -6.74 -11.28
N TYR A 62 10.11 -6.75 -9.94
CA TYR A 62 10.47 -7.94 -9.16
C TYR A 62 9.52 -9.12 -9.43
N ASN A 63 8.21 -8.93 -9.24
CA ASN A 63 7.23 -10.02 -9.38
C ASN A 63 7.20 -10.57 -10.81
N ALA A 64 7.10 -9.71 -11.83
CA ALA A 64 7.05 -10.15 -13.21
C ALA A 64 8.35 -10.86 -13.64
N SER A 65 9.52 -10.33 -13.25
CA SER A 65 10.80 -10.95 -13.61
C SER A 65 10.97 -12.32 -12.97
N LEU A 66 10.68 -12.46 -11.67
CA LEU A 66 10.82 -13.74 -10.97
C LEU A 66 9.75 -14.75 -11.40
N TYR A 67 8.54 -14.29 -11.75
CA TYR A 67 7.46 -15.14 -12.21
C TYR A 67 7.62 -15.63 -13.67
N ILE A 68 8.15 -14.79 -14.57
CA ILE A 68 8.18 -15.09 -16.01
C ILE A 68 9.57 -15.53 -16.49
N SER A 69 10.66 -14.93 -15.99
CA SER A 69 11.99 -15.14 -16.56
C SER A 69 12.63 -16.44 -16.10
N SER A 70 12.80 -17.39 -17.04
CA SER A 70 13.48 -18.66 -16.79
C SER A 70 14.92 -18.48 -16.28
N THR A 71 15.62 -17.44 -16.76
CA THR A 71 16.98 -17.10 -16.31
C THR A 71 17.00 -16.72 -14.83
N VAL A 72 16.07 -15.87 -14.40
CA VAL A 72 15.97 -15.43 -13.00
C VAL A 72 15.55 -16.60 -12.11
N GLN A 73 14.58 -17.41 -12.53
CA GLN A 73 14.15 -18.61 -11.81
C GLN A 73 15.29 -19.63 -11.65
N LYS A 74 16.12 -19.81 -12.69
CA LYS A 74 17.31 -20.67 -12.62
C LYS A 74 18.29 -20.14 -11.59
N GLN A 75 18.57 -18.84 -11.58
CA GLN A 75 19.45 -18.22 -10.57
C GLN A 75 18.89 -18.38 -9.16
N TYR A 76 17.58 -18.23 -8.99
CA TYR A 76 16.90 -18.45 -7.71
C TYR A 76 17.10 -19.88 -7.21
N ARG A 77 16.82 -20.88 -8.04
CA ARG A 77 17.00 -22.30 -7.69
C ARG A 77 18.46 -22.68 -7.46
N ASN A 78 19.40 -22.05 -8.17
CA ASN A 78 20.82 -22.24 -7.90
C ASN A 78 21.24 -21.69 -6.53
N LYS A 79 20.62 -20.59 -6.08
CA LYS A 79 20.92 -19.96 -4.78
C LYS A 79 20.24 -20.66 -3.61
N TYR A 80 18.97 -21.05 -3.77
CA TYR A 80 18.13 -21.51 -2.66
C TYR A 80 17.79 -23.01 -2.69
N GLY A 81 17.98 -23.68 -3.82
CA GLY A 81 17.75 -25.11 -3.98
C GLY A 81 16.90 -25.46 -5.19
N GLN A 82 17.25 -26.54 -5.90
CA GLN A 82 16.55 -26.96 -7.12
C GLN A 82 15.13 -27.50 -6.86
N LYS A 83 14.86 -27.92 -5.62
CA LYS A 83 13.56 -28.40 -5.16
C LYS A 83 12.66 -27.29 -4.62
N GLU A 84 13.11 -26.05 -4.62
CA GLU A 84 12.34 -24.94 -4.10
C GLU A 84 11.40 -24.36 -5.16
N MET A 85 10.17 -24.08 -4.74
CA MET A 85 9.18 -23.35 -5.54
C MET A 85 9.58 -21.88 -5.67
N ILE A 86 9.15 -21.27 -6.77
CA ILE A 86 9.33 -19.83 -6.96
C ILE A 86 8.38 -19.10 -5.99
N PRO A 87 8.86 -18.16 -5.17
CA PRO A 87 8.09 -17.57 -4.07
C PRO A 87 7.20 -16.39 -4.52
N VAL A 88 6.81 -16.38 -5.80
CA VAL A 88 5.96 -15.35 -6.41
C VAL A 88 4.80 -16.04 -7.12
N ALA A 89 3.60 -15.59 -6.82
CA ALA A 89 2.35 -16.12 -7.32
C ALA A 89 1.74 -15.24 -8.43
N ALA A 90 0.72 -15.76 -9.11
CA ALA A 90 -0.01 -15.01 -10.12
C ALA A 90 -0.72 -13.77 -9.54
N ASN A 91 -1.28 -13.88 -8.33
CA ASN A 91 -1.93 -12.76 -7.64
C ASN A 91 -0.95 -11.63 -7.29
N ASP A 92 0.32 -11.94 -7.03
CA ASP A 92 1.36 -10.93 -6.75
C ASP A 92 1.67 -10.08 -7.99
N VAL A 93 1.72 -10.73 -9.16
CA VAL A 93 1.90 -10.06 -10.46
C VAL A 93 0.64 -9.26 -10.81
N ALA A 94 -0.54 -9.86 -10.66
CA ALA A 94 -1.81 -9.19 -10.93
C ALA A 94 -1.97 -7.93 -10.08
N PHE A 95 -1.65 -8.02 -8.79
CA PHE A 95 -1.69 -6.88 -7.87
C PHE A 95 -0.73 -5.77 -8.28
N SER A 96 0.53 -6.11 -8.58
CA SER A 96 1.52 -5.09 -8.93
C SER A 96 1.23 -4.42 -10.26
N VAL A 97 0.73 -5.16 -11.27
CA VAL A 97 0.22 -4.57 -12.52
C VAL A 97 -0.95 -3.61 -12.23
N HIS A 98 -1.94 -4.08 -11.47
CA HIS A 98 -3.11 -3.27 -11.13
C HIS A 98 -2.72 -1.98 -10.41
N ALA A 99 -1.86 -2.07 -9.40
CA ALA A 99 -1.40 -0.92 -8.63
C ALA A 99 -0.64 0.10 -9.49
N VAL A 100 0.23 -0.35 -10.42
CA VAL A 100 0.91 0.53 -11.39
C VAL A 100 -0.11 1.24 -12.29
N LEU A 101 -1.11 0.52 -12.81
CA LEU A 101 -2.14 1.10 -13.68
C LEU A 101 -2.97 2.17 -12.95
N LEU A 102 -3.47 1.87 -11.75
CA LEU A 102 -4.31 2.80 -10.99
C LEU A 102 -3.52 4.03 -10.51
N THR A 103 -2.24 3.85 -10.18
CA THR A 103 -1.37 4.99 -9.85
C THR A 103 -0.98 5.81 -11.08
N ALA A 104 -0.77 5.19 -12.24
CA ALA A 104 -0.57 5.91 -13.51
C ALA A 104 -1.81 6.74 -13.88
N ILE A 105 -3.02 6.18 -13.71
CA ILE A 105 -4.27 6.93 -13.89
C ILE A 105 -4.33 8.12 -12.93
N SER A 106 -3.93 7.94 -11.66
CA SER A 106 -3.88 9.03 -10.69
C SER A 106 -2.88 10.12 -11.08
N LEU A 107 -1.70 9.76 -11.60
CA LEU A 107 -0.72 10.72 -12.13
C LEU A 107 -1.26 11.46 -13.36
N PHE A 108 -1.96 10.76 -14.26
CA PHE A 108 -2.64 11.38 -15.39
C PHE A 108 -3.70 12.38 -14.94
N GLN A 109 -4.50 12.03 -13.93
CA GLN A 109 -5.47 12.96 -13.33
C GLN A 109 -4.78 14.20 -12.73
N ILE A 110 -3.62 14.05 -12.09
CA ILE A 110 -2.83 15.18 -11.58
C ILE A 110 -2.33 16.09 -12.71
N ALA A 111 -2.03 15.54 -13.88
CA ALA A 111 -1.56 16.30 -15.03
C ALA A 111 -2.69 17.10 -15.72
N VAL A 112 -3.92 16.57 -15.72
CA VAL A 112 -5.04 17.12 -16.51
C VAL A 112 -6.03 17.94 -15.68
N TYR A 113 -6.27 17.59 -14.43
CA TYR A 113 -7.30 18.24 -13.59
C TYR A 113 -6.76 19.44 -12.82
N ASP A 114 -7.69 20.25 -12.27
CA ASP A 114 -7.31 21.39 -11.43
C ASP A 114 -6.52 20.92 -10.20
N ARG A 115 -5.33 21.49 -10.05
CA ARG A 115 -4.38 21.20 -8.96
C ARG A 115 -4.17 22.39 -8.03
N GLY A 116 -4.85 23.51 -8.27
CA GLY A 116 -4.60 24.76 -7.56
C GLY A 116 -3.11 25.14 -7.59
N SER A 117 -2.56 25.48 -6.43
CA SER A 117 -1.14 25.84 -6.25
C SER A 117 -0.25 24.65 -5.84
N GLN A 118 -0.79 23.45 -5.70
CA GLN A 118 -0.04 22.27 -5.24
C GLN A 118 0.99 21.84 -6.29
N LYS A 119 2.18 21.47 -5.81
CA LYS A 119 3.29 20.97 -6.64
C LYS A 119 3.96 19.80 -5.92
N VAL A 120 4.61 18.94 -6.70
CA VAL A 120 5.51 17.91 -6.16
C VAL A 120 6.68 18.60 -5.47
N SER A 121 7.04 18.15 -4.27
CA SER A 121 8.14 18.72 -3.50
C SER A 121 9.50 18.40 -4.12
N LYS A 122 10.47 19.30 -3.88
CA LYS A 122 11.86 19.07 -4.29
C LYS A 122 12.46 17.83 -3.61
N ILE A 123 11.99 17.51 -2.40
CA ILE A 123 12.42 16.32 -1.66
C ILE A 123 11.96 15.05 -2.38
N ALA A 124 10.70 14.99 -2.83
CA ALA A 124 10.18 13.84 -3.58
C ALA A 124 10.96 13.63 -4.89
N TYR A 125 11.25 14.72 -5.64
CA TYR A 125 12.11 14.63 -6.82
C TYR A 125 13.53 14.15 -6.48
N GLY A 126 14.12 14.62 -5.37
CA GLY A 126 15.42 14.17 -4.90
C GLY A 126 15.43 12.67 -4.58
N ILE A 127 14.43 12.18 -3.85
CA ILE A 127 14.26 10.75 -3.53
C ILE A 127 14.16 9.92 -4.82
N LEU A 128 13.36 10.37 -5.80
CA LEU A 128 13.23 9.67 -7.08
C LEU A 128 14.53 9.66 -7.87
N LEU A 129 15.21 10.81 -7.96
CA LEU A 129 16.46 10.93 -8.70
C LEU A 129 17.50 9.96 -8.14
N VAL A 130 17.68 9.94 -6.81
CA VAL A 130 18.60 9.01 -6.15
C VAL A 130 18.19 7.57 -6.42
N THR A 131 16.92 7.23 -6.20
CA THR A 131 16.40 5.85 -6.36
C THR A 131 16.62 5.32 -7.77
N TRP A 132 16.21 6.06 -8.80
CA TRP A 132 16.30 5.61 -10.19
C TRP A 132 17.72 5.68 -10.75
N THR A 133 18.55 6.61 -10.27
CA THR A 133 19.99 6.62 -10.62
C THR A 133 20.69 5.40 -10.02
N SER A 134 20.44 5.07 -8.74
CA SER A 134 20.97 3.85 -8.12
C SER A 134 20.49 2.60 -8.84
N ALA A 135 19.20 2.51 -9.19
CA ALA A 135 18.67 1.38 -9.95
C ALA A 135 19.34 1.25 -11.33
N ALA A 136 19.60 2.36 -12.03
CA ALA A 136 20.31 2.36 -13.30
C ALA A 136 21.75 1.85 -13.17
N VAL A 137 22.49 2.29 -12.14
CA VAL A 137 23.84 1.79 -11.86
C VAL A 137 23.80 0.29 -11.56
N CYS A 138 22.88 -0.17 -10.70
CA CYS A 138 22.68 -1.59 -10.41
C CYS A 138 22.35 -2.40 -11.66
N PHE A 139 21.55 -1.85 -12.59
CA PHE A 139 21.25 -2.50 -13.86
C PHE A 139 22.51 -2.75 -14.68
N PHE A 140 23.38 -1.76 -14.86
CA PHE A 140 24.62 -1.94 -15.61
C PHE A 140 25.60 -2.92 -14.94
N VAL A 141 25.66 -2.91 -13.59
CA VAL A 141 26.45 -3.90 -12.83
C VAL A 141 25.90 -5.32 -13.05
N ALA A 142 24.58 -5.49 -12.97
CA ALA A 142 23.94 -6.79 -13.17
C ALA A 142 24.04 -7.28 -14.61
N LEU A 143 23.99 -6.36 -15.58
CA LEU A 143 24.19 -6.64 -17.00
C LEU A 143 25.59 -7.21 -17.26
N HIS A 144 26.63 -6.58 -16.69
CA HIS A 144 28.02 -7.04 -16.83
C HIS A 144 28.27 -8.39 -16.15
N ASN A 145 27.71 -8.61 -14.96
CA ASN A 145 27.95 -9.82 -14.16
C ASN A 145 26.91 -10.93 -14.40
N HIS A 146 25.94 -10.71 -15.28
CA HIS A 146 24.77 -11.56 -15.49
C HIS A 146 23.99 -11.92 -14.20
N ASN A 147 23.98 -11.04 -13.20
CA ASN A 147 23.40 -11.32 -11.87
C ASN A 147 21.98 -10.74 -11.74
N TRP A 148 21.04 -11.29 -12.50
CA TRP A 148 19.66 -10.79 -12.62
C TRP A 148 18.84 -10.96 -11.34
N LEU A 149 19.01 -12.06 -10.61
CA LEU A 149 18.33 -12.28 -9.33
C LEU A 149 18.69 -11.19 -8.32
N TRP A 150 19.98 -10.82 -8.24
CA TRP A 150 20.42 -9.73 -7.38
C TRP A 150 19.79 -8.39 -7.77
N LEU A 151 19.74 -8.09 -9.08
CA LEU A 151 19.12 -6.85 -9.57
C LEU A 151 17.65 -6.76 -9.15
N ILE A 152 16.86 -7.82 -9.35
CA ILE A 152 15.44 -7.78 -8.98
C ILE A 152 15.25 -7.69 -7.46
N SER A 153 16.17 -8.25 -6.67
CA SER A 153 16.17 -8.05 -5.22
C SER A 153 16.35 -6.57 -4.84
N ILE A 154 17.17 -5.80 -5.57
CA ILE A 154 17.26 -4.34 -5.37
C ILE A 154 15.91 -3.65 -5.61
N PHE A 155 15.17 -4.03 -6.65
CA PHE A 155 13.82 -3.48 -6.89
C PHE A 155 12.84 -3.86 -5.77
N SER A 156 12.96 -5.07 -5.22
CA SER A 156 12.23 -5.50 -4.03
C SER A 156 12.60 -4.69 -2.78
N ASP A 157 13.85 -4.28 -2.62
CA ASP A 157 14.27 -3.43 -1.50
C ASP A 157 13.74 -1.99 -1.66
N ILE A 158 13.77 -1.45 -2.89
CA ILE A 158 13.20 -0.13 -3.21
C ILE A 158 11.72 -0.07 -2.80
N GLN A 159 10.91 -1.08 -3.14
CA GLN A 159 9.48 -1.04 -2.81
C GLN A 159 9.21 -1.13 -1.28
N VAL A 160 10.05 -1.85 -0.53
CA VAL A 160 9.98 -1.86 0.93
C VAL A 160 10.37 -0.50 1.52
N CYS A 161 11.50 0.08 1.07
CA CYS A 161 11.96 1.40 1.52
C CYS A 161 10.91 2.48 1.27
N MET A 162 10.31 2.52 0.07
CA MET A 162 9.24 3.45 -0.26
C MET A 162 8.00 3.29 0.64
N THR A 163 7.70 2.05 1.06
CA THR A 163 6.59 1.76 1.98
C THR A 163 6.85 2.36 3.36
N VAL A 164 8.06 2.20 3.90
CA VAL A 164 8.44 2.76 5.20
C VAL A 164 8.44 4.29 5.18
N ILE A 165 9.02 4.89 4.14
CA ILE A 165 9.06 6.35 3.94
C ILE A 165 7.64 6.96 3.94
N LYS A 166 6.64 6.20 3.45
CA LYS A 166 5.24 6.63 3.39
C LYS A 166 4.54 6.58 4.74
N TYR A 167 4.72 5.49 5.50
CA TYR A 167 3.95 5.28 6.72
C TYR A 167 4.45 6.11 7.92
N ILE A 168 5.77 6.32 8.05
CA ILE A 168 6.34 7.07 9.17
C ILE A 168 5.77 8.50 9.28
N PRO A 169 5.80 9.33 8.22
CA PRO A 169 5.28 10.69 8.30
C PRO A 169 3.80 10.73 8.66
N GLN A 170 3.00 9.76 8.18
CA GLN A 170 1.58 9.69 8.51
C GLN A 170 1.36 9.37 9.99
N ALA A 171 2.10 8.39 10.54
CA ALA A 171 2.01 8.03 11.96
C ALA A 171 2.40 9.20 12.87
N VAL A 172 3.47 9.91 12.50
CA VAL A 172 3.94 11.12 13.20
C VAL A 172 2.91 12.25 13.08
N MET A 173 2.36 12.49 11.89
CA MET A 173 1.39 13.55 11.67
C MET A 173 0.11 13.34 12.49
N ASN A 174 -0.41 12.11 12.52
CA ASN A 174 -1.55 11.75 13.36
C ASN A 174 -1.23 12.01 14.85
N PHE A 175 -0.02 11.64 15.30
CA PHE A 175 0.42 11.88 16.66
C PHE A 175 0.57 13.38 17.00
N MET A 176 1.07 14.19 16.06
CA MET A 176 1.23 15.64 16.25
C MET A 176 -0.12 16.37 16.23
N ARG A 177 -1.03 16.00 15.33
CA ARG A 177 -2.35 16.62 15.20
C ARG A 177 -3.34 16.16 16.27
N LYS A 178 -3.07 15.03 16.94
CA LYS A 178 -4.02 14.36 17.86
C LYS A 178 -5.38 14.10 17.21
N SER A 179 -5.38 13.86 15.90
CA SER A 179 -6.57 13.63 15.09
C SER A 179 -6.23 12.69 13.94
N THR A 180 -7.19 11.86 13.58
CA THR A 180 -7.17 10.99 12.40
C THR A 180 -8.20 11.44 11.37
N GLU A 181 -8.70 12.67 11.45
CA GLU A 181 -9.58 13.23 10.43
C GLU A 181 -8.80 13.54 9.14
N GLY A 182 -9.42 13.25 8.00
CA GLY A 182 -8.86 13.53 6.66
C GLY A 182 -8.38 12.30 5.88
N TRP A 183 -8.56 11.08 6.39
CA TRP A 183 -8.25 9.85 5.66
C TRP A 183 -9.21 8.72 6.02
N SER A 184 -9.40 7.78 5.08
CA SER A 184 -10.37 6.69 5.22
C SER A 184 -9.78 5.55 6.05
N ILE A 185 -10.36 5.29 7.23
CA ILE A 185 -10.01 4.13 8.05
C ILE A 185 -10.27 2.80 7.33
N VAL A 186 -11.25 2.77 6.42
CA VAL A 186 -11.56 1.58 5.61
C VAL A 186 -10.36 1.17 4.75
N ASN A 187 -9.58 2.12 4.23
CA ASN A 187 -8.38 1.80 3.46
C ASN A 187 -7.33 1.09 4.33
N ILE A 188 -7.22 1.43 5.60
CA ILE A 188 -6.30 0.77 6.53
C ILE A 188 -6.79 -0.63 6.90
N LEU A 189 -8.09 -0.80 7.10
CA LEU A 189 -8.64 -2.13 7.38
C LEU A 189 -8.45 -3.07 6.18
N LEU A 190 -8.60 -2.54 4.95
CA LEU A 190 -8.32 -3.29 3.72
C LEU A 190 -6.82 -3.59 3.55
N ASP A 191 -5.93 -2.62 3.85
CA ASP A 191 -4.47 -2.82 3.81
C ASP A 191 -4.03 -3.89 4.80
N PHE A 192 -4.51 -3.81 6.04
CA PHE A 192 -4.27 -4.79 7.10
C PHE A 192 -4.74 -6.19 6.69
N SER A 193 -5.99 -6.30 6.22
CA SER A 193 -6.56 -7.59 5.79
C SER A 193 -5.78 -8.19 4.63
N GLY A 194 -5.39 -7.36 3.66
CA GLY A 194 -4.56 -7.77 2.54
C GLY A 194 -3.17 -8.25 2.98
N SER A 195 -2.54 -7.53 3.91
CA SER A 195 -1.21 -7.86 4.43
C SER A 195 -1.20 -9.13 5.28
N VAL A 196 -2.23 -9.35 6.11
CA VAL A 196 -2.40 -10.60 6.87
C VAL A 196 -2.60 -11.78 5.93
N ALA A 197 -3.47 -11.64 4.92
CA ALA A 197 -3.70 -12.70 3.94
C ALA A 197 -2.46 -12.99 3.08
N ASN A 198 -1.72 -11.94 2.69
CA ASN A 198 -0.46 -12.08 1.95
C ASN A 198 0.61 -12.82 2.77
N TYR A 199 0.72 -12.54 4.07
CA TYR A 199 1.59 -13.29 4.98
C TYR A 199 1.11 -14.75 5.13
N ALA A 200 -0.20 -14.95 5.32
CA ALA A 200 -0.79 -16.29 5.42
C ALA A 200 -0.54 -17.12 4.14
N GLN A 201 -0.65 -16.52 2.96
CA GLN A 201 -0.29 -17.15 1.69
C GLN A 201 1.17 -17.65 1.72
N MET A 202 2.12 -16.82 2.16
CA MET A 202 3.52 -17.26 2.27
C MET A 202 3.69 -18.44 3.25
N SER A 203 2.97 -18.40 4.38
CA SER A 203 2.95 -19.49 5.35
C SER A 203 2.44 -20.80 4.77
N MET A 204 1.36 -20.78 3.98
CA MET A 204 0.80 -22.01 3.36
C MET A 204 1.82 -22.73 2.48
N GLN A 205 2.55 -21.99 1.65
CA GLN A 205 3.61 -22.56 0.82
C GLN A 205 4.77 -23.10 1.66
N SER A 206 5.21 -22.36 2.69
CA SER A 206 6.30 -22.82 3.56
C SER A 206 5.94 -24.08 4.35
N ILE A 207 4.69 -24.21 4.79
CA ILE A 207 4.19 -25.41 5.47
C ILE A 207 4.17 -26.59 4.50
N ASP A 208 3.67 -26.41 3.27
CA ASP A 208 3.61 -27.46 2.26
C ASP A 208 4.99 -27.96 1.84
N GLN A 209 5.96 -27.05 1.71
CA GLN A 209 7.33 -27.38 1.30
C GLN A 209 8.21 -27.86 2.47
N HIS A 210 7.73 -27.80 3.71
CA HIS A 210 8.56 -27.96 4.92
C HIS A 210 9.84 -27.10 4.89
N SER A 211 9.75 -25.91 4.31
CA SER A 211 10.90 -25.03 4.03
C SER A 211 10.56 -23.57 4.27
N TRP A 212 11.46 -22.86 4.95
CA TRP A 212 11.36 -21.41 5.19
C TRP A 212 11.94 -20.58 4.04
N VAL A 213 12.44 -21.21 2.97
CA VAL A 213 13.01 -20.54 1.79
C VAL A 213 12.04 -19.53 1.18
N ASN A 214 10.74 -19.80 1.19
CA ASN A 214 9.75 -18.86 0.68
C ASN A 214 9.85 -17.48 1.38
N PHE A 215 10.09 -17.46 2.69
CA PHE A 215 10.17 -16.22 3.48
C PHE A 215 11.42 -15.40 3.19
N TYR A 216 12.60 -16.00 3.24
CA TYR A 216 13.86 -15.26 3.01
C TYR A 216 14.26 -15.17 1.53
N GLY A 217 13.72 -16.04 0.68
CA GLY A 217 13.83 -15.98 -0.78
C GLY A 217 12.93 -14.90 -1.39
N ASN A 218 11.88 -14.48 -0.69
CA ASN A 218 11.06 -13.32 -1.01
C ASN A 218 10.93 -12.39 0.21
N ILE A 219 12.08 -11.92 0.70
CA ILE A 219 12.17 -11.04 1.86
C ILE A 219 11.37 -9.75 1.68
N GLY A 220 11.23 -9.25 0.45
CA GLY A 220 10.44 -8.05 0.18
C GLY A 220 8.95 -8.23 0.38
N LYS A 221 8.37 -9.36 -0.05
CA LYS A 221 6.96 -9.70 0.22
C LYS A 221 6.72 -9.88 1.72
N LEU A 222 7.67 -10.53 2.41
CA LEU A 222 7.64 -10.67 3.87
C LEU A 222 7.65 -9.29 4.55
N LEU A 223 8.66 -8.46 4.28
CA LEU A 223 8.80 -7.13 4.88
C LEU A 223 7.62 -6.22 4.53
N LEU A 224 7.10 -6.28 3.30
CA LEU A 224 5.91 -5.54 2.90
C LEU A 224 4.73 -5.88 3.82
N SER A 225 4.46 -7.17 4.05
CA SER A 225 3.37 -7.61 4.91
C SER A 225 3.58 -7.23 6.38
N LEU A 226 4.78 -7.43 6.93
CA LEU A 226 5.08 -7.14 8.34
C LEU A 226 5.05 -5.64 8.63
N VAL A 227 5.66 -4.83 7.76
CA VAL A 227 5.69 -3.37 7.92
C VAL A 227 4.29 -2.81 7.80
N SER A 228 3.48 -3.26 6.83
CA SER A 228 2.09 -2.81 6.71
C SER A 228 1.27 -3.22 7.94
N VAL A 229 1.29 -4.49 8.36
CA VAL A 229 0.57 -4.92 9.57
C VAL A 229 0.96 -4.08 10.80
N PHE A 230 2.25 -3.83 10.99
CA PHE A 230 2.74 -3.01 12.10
C PHE A 230 2.19 -1.58 12.06
N PHE A 231 2.30 -0.89 10.92
CA PHE A 231 1.79 0.48 10.80
C PHE A 231 0.27 0.56 10.83
N ASP A 232 -0.42 -0.41 10.25
CA ASP A 232 -1.88 -0.48 10.28
C ASP A 232 -2.40 -0.66 11.71
N ILE A 233 -1.73 -1.47 12.53
CA ILE A 233 -2.03 -1.55 13.97
C ILE A 233 -1.84 -0.20 14.65
N ILE A 234 -0.73 0.50 14.37
CA ILE A 234 -0.52 1.86 14.92
C ILE A 234 -1.66 2.78 14.50
N PHE A 235 -2.06 2.76 13.24
CA PHE A 235 -3.12 3.61 12.72
C PHE A 235 -4.50 3.28 13.30
N MET A 236 -4.82 2.00 13.46
CA MET A 236 -6.04 1.54 14.13
C MET A 236 -6.05 1.97 15.59
N CYS A 237 -4.95 1.82 16.32
CA CYS A 237 -4.81 2.32 17.68
C CYS A 237 -4.97 3.85 17.75
N GLN A 238 -4.36 4.59 16.82
CA GLN A 238 -4.51 6.05 16.74
C GLN A 238 -5.96 6.46 16.48
N HIS A 239 -6.69 5.75 15.61
CA HIS A 239 -8.05 6.10 15.23
C HIS A 239 -9.09 5.70 16.29
N TYR A 240 -9.03 4.47 16.80
CA TYR A 240 -10.07 3.93 17.68
C TYR A 240 -9.77 4.14 19.17
N LEU A 241 -8.49 4.14 19.59
CA LEU A 241 -8.14 4.18 21.01
C LEU A 241 -7.67 5.57 21.45
N LEU A 242 -6.79 6.22 20.68
CA LEU A 242 -6.15 7.48 21.10
C LEU A 242 -6.92 8.73 20.66
N TYR A 243 -7.41 8.76 19.42
CA TYR A 243 -8.07 9.92 18.82
C TYR A 243 -9.45 9.56 18.25
N PRO A 244 -10.36 8.97 19.06
CA PRO A 244 -11.69 8.64 18.60
C PRO A 244 -12.41 9.91 18.15
N VAL A 245 -13.01 9.85 16.96
CA VAL A 245 -13.86 10.93 16.46
C VAL A 245 -15.04 11.07 17.42
N LYS A 246 -15.05 12.12 18.25
CA LYS A 246 -16.23 12.45 19.05
C LYS A 246 -17.36 12.75 18.06
N THR A 247 -18.31 11.83 17.93
CA THR A 247 -19.54 12.07 17.17
C THR A 247 -20.27 13.25 17.81
N ARG A 248 -20.02 14.45 17.32
CA ARG A 248 -20.69 15.67 17.79
C ARG A 248 -22.07 15.72 17.15
N LYS A 249 -23.04 15.01 17.77
CA LYS A 249 -24.49 15.31 17.88
C LYS A 249 -25.34 14.03 17.94
N LEU A 250 -25.72 13.66 19.16
CA LEU A 250 -27.08 13.18 19.46
C LEU A 250 -27.71 13.94 20.65
N GLU A 251 -27.14 15.09 21.02
CA GLU A 251 -27.75 16.08 21.91
C GLU A 251 -27.78 17.44 21.18
N ALA A 252 -28.47 17.49 20.05
CA ALA A 252 -29.09 18.74 19.65
C ALA A 252 -30.45 18.76 20.36
N SER A 253 -30.50 19.49 21.47
CA SER A 253 -31.69 19.83 22.24
C SER A 253 -32.93 20.02 21.35
N PRO A 254 -34.03 19.29 21.57
CA PRO A 254 -35.35 19.77 21.24
C PRO A 254 -35.91 20.49 22.47
N GLU A 255 -36.37 21.72 22.24
CA GLU A 255 -37.34 22.51 23.03
C GLU A 255 -36.82 23.88 23.47
N HIS A 256 -36.86 24.80 22.52
CA HIS A 256 -37.38 26.13 22.82
C HIS A 256 -38.43 26.44 21.75
N ASP A 257 -39.69 26.16 22.06
CA ASP A 257 -40.84 26.96 21.60
C ASP A 257 -42.12 26.46 22.28
N ASN A 258 -42.48 27.12 23.38
CA ASN A 258 -43.88 27.36 23.67
C ASN A 258 -44.04 28.80 24.13
N ALA A 259 -44.57 29.60 23.22
CA ALA A 259 -45.02 30.95 23.44
C ALA A 259 -46.06 31.00 24.57
N LYS A 260 -45.88 31.94 25.51
CA LYS A 260 -47.02 32.67 26.08
C LYS A 260 -46.68 34.15 26.09
N SER A 261 -47.39 34.85 25.20
CA SER A 261 -47.62 36.29 25.23
C SER A 261 -48.27 36.72 26.54
N SER A 262 -47.72 37.75 27.16
CA SER A 262 -48.50 38.70 27.96
C SER A 262 -47.82 40.07 27.90
N ASP A 263 -48.47 41.01 27.21
CA ASP A 263 -48.73 42.42 27.58
C ASP A 263 -47.81 43.05 28.65
N ARG A 264 -47.27 44.27 28.55
CA ARG A 264 -47.62 45.52 27.84
C ARG A 264 -46.44 46.53 28.01
N PRO A 265 -46.46 47.73 27.38
CA PRO A 265 -45.28 48.60 27.21
C PRO A 265 -45.01 49.59 28.37
N PHE A 266 -43.78 50.11 28.34
CA PHE A 266 -43.17 51.21 29.11
C PHE A 266 -44.08 52.32 29.63
N GLU A 267 -43.86 52.74 30.89
CA GLU A 267 -43.89 54.17 31.31
C GLU A 267 -43.19 54.41 32.68
N ASN A 268 -42.27 55.38 32.68
CA ASN A 268 -41.85 56.36 33.70
C ASN A 268 -41.58 55.95 35.17
N ALA A 269 -40.30 56.06 35.60
CA ALA A 269 -39.80 57.00 36.62
C ALA A 269 -38.28 56.79 36.83
#